data_AF-A0A7G9RSF3-F1
#
_entry.id   AF-A0A7G9RSF3-F1
#
_cell.length_a   1.000
_cell.length_b   1.000
_cell.length_c   1.000
_cell.angle_alpha   90.00
_cell.angle_beta   90.00
_cell.angle_gamma   90.00
#
_symmetry.space_group_name_H-M   'P 1'
#
loop_
_entity.id
_entity.type
_entity.pdbx_description
1 polymer ?
#
loop_
_entity_poly.entity_id
_entity_poly.type
_entity_poly.pdbx_seq_one_letter_code
_entity_poly.pdbx_strand_id
1 'polypeptide(L)'
;MNASIRIPGAGQFIRWFVAHLEDEEVRPQWMAPQGSMRFELEQVGSVCMLLVGEASIDCTLDAVNPRMEHLMRLSLAEHLQQFAEMEGLAESAWAVQWHEPVQVAEGQSADNGKEGLEKPAVHVMRVLANTALTPCMRRLTLQAGDIDDVKAFAQGGLHVRMLMPQEGEVPHWPDMDGDGRLHWPAGAEPLARRTYTIRSLNEQEGIIDIDVLLHGVEDQGAIGQGTVDHGVKRHVAPGSDWARGACAGSEVAVLSPAGGRLPTARRLVIVADACAVPAAARIIESMDAGQQASVLCWVASGEERHALPAALQSRVDWICAGVPGASEQEIAKVLQWLDAQDWSEPGNVELWAAGGHAMAAAIRQWARNAASMQGVRKLVSSYWR
;
A
#
# COMPACT_ATOMS: atom_id res chain seq x y z
N MET A 1 9.72 20.09 0.36
CA MET A 1 8.35 20.63 0.22
C MET A 1 7.78 21.04 1.57
N ASN A 2 7.09 22.17 1.68
CA ASN A 2 6.45 22.63 2.92
C ASN A 2 4.91 22.61 2.76
N ALA A 3 4.20 22.41 3.87
CA ALA A 3 2.75 22.52 3.94
C ALA A 3 2.28 23.13 5.24
N SER A 4 1.13 23.80 5.18
CA SER A 4 0.33 24.13 6.37
C SER A 4 -0.92 23.27 6.35
N ILE A 5 -1.12 22.49 7.41
CA ILE A 5 -2.25 21.58 7.59
C ILE A 5 -3.19 22.22 8.61
N ARG A 6 -4.46 22.33 8.25
CA ARG A 6 -5.55 22.71 9.16
C ARG A 6 -6.36 21.46 9.46
N ILE A 7 -6.48 21.07 10.72
CA ILE A 7 -7.34 19.95 11.14
C ILE A 7 -7.74 20.11 12.61
N PRO A 8 -9.04 20.05 12.96
CA PRO A 8 -9.48 20.03 14.35
C PRO A 8 -8.78 18.92 15.14
N GLY A 9 -8.23 19.26 16.31
CA GLY A 9 -7.49 18.30 17.12
C GLY A 9 -6.12 17.97 16.53
N ALA A 10 -5.41 18.94 15.95
CA ALA A 10 -4.07 18.76 15.37
C ALA A 10 -3.09 17.99 16.27
N GLY A 11 -3.07 18.28 17.58
CA GLY A 11 -2.24 17.55 18.53
C GLY A 11 -2.69 16.09 18.74
N GLN A 12 -3.98 15.77 18.58
CA GLN A 12 -4.51 14.41 18.61
C GLN A 12 -4.10 13.64 17.35
N PHE A 13 -4.19 14.28 16.18
CA PHE A 13 -3.70 13.72 14.93
C PHE A 13 -2.22 13.35 15.03
N ILE A 14 -1.34 14.25 15.51
CA ILE A 14 0.09 13.94 15.64
C ILE A 14 0.32 12.74 16.57
N ARG A 15 -0.38 12.66 17.72
CA ARG A 15 -0.25 11.51 18.62
C ARG A 15 -0.72 10.20 17.98
N TRP A 16 -1.86 10.24 17.30
CA TRP A 16 -2.38 9.09 16.56
C TRP A 16 -1.41 8.65 15.45
N PHE A 17 -0.86 9.61 14.69
CA PHE A 17 0.07 9.34 13.61
C PHE A 17 1.40 8.78 14.12
N VAL A 18 1.90 9.28 15.25
CA VAL A 18 3.08 8.71 15.93
C VAL A 18 2.81 7.27 16.37
N ALA A 19 1.67 6.99 16.99
CA ALA A 19 1.33 5.62 17.38
C ALA A 19 1.22 4.69 16.16
N HIS A 20 0.61 5.16 15.07
CA HIS A 20 0.54 4.42 13.81
C HIS A 20 1.93 4.12 13.23
N LEU A 21 2.83 5.10 13.25
CA LEU A 21 4.21 4.93 12.80
C LEU A 21 4.99 3.95 13.69
N GLU A 22 4.79 3.99 15.00
CA GLU A 22 5.40 3.06 15.96
C GLU A 22 4.93 1.61 15.75
N ASP A 23 3.64 1.40 15.41
CA ASP A 23 3.10 0.08 15.01
C ASP A 23 3.78 -0.47 13.74
N GLU A 24 4.22 0.43 12.84
CA GLU A 24 5.02 0.11 11.66
C GLU A 24 6.54 0.15 11.91
N GLU A 25 6.95 0.25 13.19
CA GLU A 25 8.32 0.33 13.68
C GLU A 25 9.16 1.48 13.15
N VAL A 26 8.51 2.48 12.60
CA VAL A 26 9.10 3.79 12.44
C VAL A 26 9.23 4.39 13.84
N ARG A 27 10.35 5.03 14.13
CA ARG A 27 10.59 5.66 15.45
C ARG A 27 10.61 7.18 15.31
N PRO A 28 9.46 7.85 15.41
CA PRO A 28 9.40 9.30 15.49
C PRO A 28 10.13 9.80 16.73
N GLN A 29 10.79 10.94 16.57
CA GLN A 29 11.39 11.70 17.65
C GLN A 29 10.48 12.88 17.96
N TRP A 30 10.06 13.01 19.21
CA TRP A 30 9.36 14.19 19.69
C TRP A 30 10.30 15.39 19.70
N MET A 31 9.81 16.53 19.25
CA MET A 31 10.56 17.77 19.12
C MET A 31 9.91 18.91 19.91
N ALA A 32 10.66 19.99 20.13
CA ALA A 32 10.10 21.27 20.56
C ALA A 32 9.56 22.05 19.35
N PRO A 33 8.45 22.81 19.47
CA PRO A 33 7.59 22.92 20.67
C PRO A 33 6.80 21.63 20.95
N GLN A 34 6.36 21.45 22.20
CA GLN A 34 5.66 20.24 22.66
C GLN A 34 4.51 19.86 21.72
N GLY A 35 4.43 18.59 21.35
CA GLY A 35 3.45 18.08 20.41
C GLY A 35 3.93 18.05 18.96
N SER A 36 5.19 18.41 18.69
CA SER A 36 5.84 18.30 17.38
C SER A 36 6.63 16.99 17.24
N MET A 37 6.80 16.48 16.03
CA MET A 37 7.53 15.23 15.78
C MET A 37 8.31 15.26 14.47
N ARG A 38 9.37 14.44 14.40
CA ARG A 38 10.10 14.16 13.16
C ARG A 38 10.44 12.68 13.07
N PHE A 39 10.38 12.13 11.86
CA PHE A 39 10.95 10.82 11.57
C PHE A 39 11.67 10.84 10.22
N GLU A 40 12.48 9.81 10.00
CA GLU A 40 13.23 9.62 8.76
C GLU A 40 13.16 8.16 8.33
N LEU A 41 13.04 7.97 7.02
CA LEU A 41 13.06 6.69 6.35
C LEU A 41 14.13 6.80 5.27
N GLU A 42 15.23 6.07 5.42
CA GLU A 42 16.46 6.19 4.60
C GLU A 42 16.19 6.23 3.09
N GLN A 43 15.17 5.53 2.61
CA GLN A 43 14.87 5.40 1.19
C GLN A 43 13.63 6.18 0.72
N VAL A 44 13.01 6.95 1.61
CA VAL A 44 11.81 7.76 1.31
C VAL A 44 12.11 9.24 1.55
N GLY A 45 12.68 9.57 2.71
CA GLY A 45 12.94 10.94 3.12
C GLY A 45 12.61 11.16 4.60
N SER A 46 12.52 12.43 4.99
CA SER A 46 12.12 12.83 6.34
C SER A 46 10.83 13.63 6.35
N VAL A 47 10.08 13.49 7.44
CA VAL A 47 8.86 14.24 7.72
C VAL A 47 9.04 14.95 9.04
N CYS A 48 8.79 16.26 9.06
CA CYS A 48 8.71 17.06 10.26
C CYS A 48 7.29 17.63 10.37
N MET A 49 6.67 17.54 11.54
CA MET A 49 5.40 18.16 11.86
C MET A 49 5.55 19.02 13.11
N LEU A 50 5.33 20.32 12.96
CA LEU A 50 5.39 21.30 14.02
C LEU A 50 3.96 21.69 14.40
N LEU A 51 3.61 21.49 15.67
CA LEU A 51 2.31 21.90 16.18
C LEU A 51 2.31 23.42 16.41
N VAL A 52 1.50 24.16 15.64
CA VAL A 52 1.45 25.63 15.68
C VAL A 52 0.22 26.14 16.44
N GLY A 53 -0.81 25.31 16.60
CA GLY A 53 -2.00 25.62 17.39
C GLY A 53 -2.92 24.41 17.53
N GLU A 54 -4.10 24.60 18.14
CA GLU A 54 -5.05 23.50 18.39
C GLU A 54 -5.57 22.82 17.12
N ALA A 55 -5.56 23.55 16.00
CA ALA A 55 -6.05 23.07 14.71
C ALA A 55 -5.06 23.27 13.55
N SER A 56 -3.77 23.53 13.83
CA SER A 56 -2.77 23.88 12.81
C SER A 56 -1.45 23.15 13.02
N ILE A 57 -0.93 22.58 11.94
CA ILE A 57 0.37 21.90 11.88
C ILE A 57 1.15 22.47 10.68
N ASP A 58 2.39 22.89 10.91
CA ASP A 58 3.32 23.14 9.81
C ASP A 58 4.10 21.85 9.54
N CYS A 59 4.08 21.38 8.30
CA CYS A 59 4.71 20.14 7.89
C CYS A 59 5.80 20.39 6.85
N THR A 60 6.96 19.78 7.04
CA THR A 60 8.04 19.77 6.06
C THR A 60 8.31 18.33 5.63
N LEU A 61 8.28 18.10 4.32
CA LEU A 61 8.69 16.87 3.67
C LEU A 61 10.03 17.11 2.98
N ASP A 62 11.02 16.27 3.28
CA ASP A 62 12.31 16.24 2.60
C ASP A 62 12.49 14.87 1.95
N ALA A 63 12.06 14.76 0.70
CA ALA A 63 12.02 13.51 -0.03
C ALA A 63 13.35 13.23 -0.75
N VAL A 64 13.73 11.96 -0.85
CA VAL A 64 14.97 11.57 -1.54
C VAL A 64 14.93 11.79 -3.07
N ASN A 65 13.72 11.92 -3.63
CA ASN A 65 13.50 12.29 -5.04
C ASN A 65 12.04 12.81 -5.24
N PRO A 66 11.72 13.44 -6.39
CA PRO A 66 10.38 13.99 -6.64
C PRO A 66 9.24 12.97 -6.59
N ARG A 67 9.51 11.72 -6.97
CA ARG A 67 8.51 10.64 -6.90
C ARG A 67 8.13 10.33 -5.46
N MET A 68 9.11 10.21 -4.59
CA MET A 68 8.87 9.97 -3.17
C MET A 68 8.16 11.16 -2.53
N GLU A 69 8.43 12.39 -3.00
CA GLU A 69 7.66 13.55 -2.55
C GLU A 69 6.16 13.37 -2.83
N HIS A 70 5.76 13.02 -4.07
CA HIS A 70 4.35 12.77 -4.40
C HIS A 70 3.73 11.65 -3.54
N LEU A 71 4.47 10.56 -3.31
CA LEU A 71 3.99 9.46 -2.47
C LEU A 71 3.86 9.86 -1.00
N MET A 72 4.78 10.68 -0.47
CA MET A 72 4.71 11.21 0.88
C MET A 72 3.51 12.15 1.05
N ARG A 73 3.23 13.00 0.05
CA ARG A 73 2.05 13.89 0.04
C ARG A 73 0.75 13.08 0.05
N LEU A 74 0.64 12.11 -0.84
CA LEU A 74 -0.52 11.20 -0.90
C LEU A 74 -0.69 10.43 0.41
N SER A 75 0.38 9.83 0.92
CA SER A 75 0.36 9.12 2.21
C SER A 75 -0.10 10.03 3.34
N LEU A 76 0.42 11.26 3.43
CA LEU A 76 0.00 12.20 4.46
C LEU A 76 -1.50 12.56 4.35
N ALA A 77 -1.98 12.84 3.14
CA ALA A 77 -3.39 13.12 2.89
C ALA A 77 -4.28 11.93 3.30
N GLU A 78 -3.83 10.69 3.05
CA GLU A 78 -4.54 9.47 3.45
C GLU A 78 -4.66 9.32 4.97
N HIS A 79 -3.57 9.56 5.71
CA HIS A 79 -3.57 9.50 7.16
C HIS A 79 -4.44 10.59 7.78
N LEU A 80 -4.44 11.80 7.21
CA LEU A 80 -5.33 12.89 7.62
C LEU A 80 -6.80 12.53 7.38
N GLN A 81 -7.12 11.99 6.20
CA GLN A 81 -8.46 11.51 5.86
C GLN A 81 -8.91 10.42 6.84
N GLN A 82 -8.08 9.41 7.10
CA GLN A 82 -8.39 8.32 8.02
C GLN A 82 -8.67 8.83 9.44
N PHE A 83 -7.84 9.74 9.94
CA PHE A 83 -8.06 10.36 11.24
C PHE A 83 -9.35 11.19 11.25
N ALA A 84 -9.61 11.98 10.21
CA ALA A 84 -10.83 12.77 10.08
C ALA A 84 -12.09 11.89 10.11
N GLU A 85 -12.08 10.74 9.42
CA GLU A 85 -13.16 9.76 9.44
C GLU A 85 -13.37 9.14 10.82
N MET A 86 -12.27 8.78 11.51
CA MET A 86 -12.33 8.23 12.88
C MET A 86 -12.96 9.22 13.87
N GLU A 87 -12.67 10.51 13.70
CA GLU A 87 -13.17 11.59 14.55
C GLU A 87 -14.52 12.18 14.07
N GLY A 88 -15.08 11.66 12.97
CA GLY A 88 -16.34 12.15 12.40
C GLY A 88 -16.28 13.61 11.89
N LEU A 89 -15.10 14.06 11.44
CA LEU A 89 -14.89 15.40 10.92
C LEU A 89 -15.44 15.53 9.49
N ALA A 90 -16.15 16.64 9.22
CA ALA A 90 -16.57 16.98 7.87
C ALA A 90 -15.37 17.25 6.95
N GLU A 91 -15.50 16.97 5.66
CA GLU A 91 -14.46 17.18 4.64
C GLU A 91 -13.95 18.64 4.60
N SER A 92 -14.85 19.61 4.82
CA SER A 92 -14.52 21.03 4.87
C SER A 92 -13.81 21.47 6.16
N ALA A 93 -13.76 20.62 7.19
CA ALA A 93 -13.19 20.96 8.49
C ALA A 93 -11.65 20.96 8.47
N TRP A 94 -11.04 20.32 7.47
CA TRP A 94 -9.60 20.16 7.37
C TRP A 94 -9.08 20.40 5.95
N ALA A 95 -7.82 20.77 5.83
CA ALA A 95 -7.16 21.04 4.56
C ALA A 95 -5.64 20.91 4.66
N VAL A 96 -5.00 20.62 3.53
CA VAL A 96 -3.54 20.69 3.37
C VAL A 96 -3.24 21.77 2.34
N GLN A 97 -2.42 22.75 2.70
CA GLN A 97 -1.95 23.77 1.78
C GLN A 97 -0.46 23.58 1.55
N TRP A 98 -0.08 23.10 0.37
CA TRP A 98 1.32 22.97 -0.03
C TRP A 98 1.87 24.32 -0.48
N HIS A 99 3.07 24.64 -0.02
CA HIS A 99 3.80 25.84 -0.37
C HIS A 99 4.91 25.46 -1.35
N GLU A 100 4.78 25.87 -2.61
CA GLU A 100 5.85 25.67 -3.59
C GLU A 100 7.15 26.32 -3.10
N PRO A 101 8.32 25.71 -3.37
CA PRO A 101 9.58 26.37 -3.09
C PRO A 101 9.62 27.69 -3.87
N VAL A 102 9.86 28.80 -3.17
CA VAL A 102 10.12 30.09 -3.83
C VAL A 102 11.31 29.88 -4.76
N GLN A 103 11.07 29.83 -6.07
CA GLN A 103 12.16 29.82 -7.04
C GLN A 103 12.86 31.17 -6.95
N VAL A 104 14.05 31.18 -6.36
CA VAL A 104 14.97 32.30 -6.52
C VAL A 104 15.34 32.28 -8.00
N ALA A 105 14.81 33.27 -8.74
CA ALA A 105 15.05 33.41 -10.16
C ALA A 105 16.53 33.69 -10.41
N GLU A 106 17.32 32.65 -10.66
CA GLU A 106 18.56 32.76 -11.43
C GLU A 106 18.27 32.24 -12.82
N GLY A 107 18.22 33.18 -13.77
CA GLY A 107 17.96 32.91 -15.16
C GLY A 107 19.00 31.94 -15.73
N GLN A 108 18.52 30.81 -16.21
CA GLN A 108 19.12 30.05 -17.30
C GLN A 108 18.06 29.12 -17.87
N SER A 109 17.63 29.41 -19.10
CA SER A 109 16.88 28.46 -19.92
C SER A 109 17.79 27.27 -20.22
N ALA A 110 17.64 26.21 -19.45
CA ALA A 110 18.02 24.87 -19.85
C ALA A 110 16.72 24.09 -19.97
N ASP A 111 16.28 23.94 -21.22
CA ASP A 111 15.37 22.88 -21.64
C ASP A 111 16.12 21.54 -21.49
N ASN A 112 16.37 21.15 -20.24
CA ASN A 112 16.79 19.81 -19.88
C ASN A 112 15.50 19.05 -19.62
N GLY A 113 15.13 18.17 -20.55
CA GLY A 113 13.95 17.31 -20.50
C GLY A 113 13.67 16.78 -19.11
N LYS A 114 12.83 17.52 -18.37
CA LYS A 114 12.14 17.00 -17.21
C LYS A 114 11.03 16.15 -17.81
N GLU A 115 11.26 14.85 -17.96
CA GLU A 115 10.16 13.89 -17.96
C GLU A 115 9.36 14.20 -16.67
N GLY A 116 8.27 14.95 -16.84
CA GLY A 116 7.47 15.42 -15.73
C GLY A 116 6.82 14.20 -15.11
N LEU A 117 7.25 13.82 -13.90
CA LEU A 117 6.51 12.83 -13.13
C LEU A 117 5.07 13.31 -12.99
N GLU A 118 4.14 12.48 -13.44
CA GLU A 118 2.73 12.81 -13.49
C GLU A 118 2.20 13.18 -12.09
N LYS A 119 1.31 14.18 -12.07
CA LYS A 119 0.60 14.56 -10.85
C LYS A 119 -0.26 13.38 -10.38
N PRO A 120 -0.49 13.22 -9.07
CA PRO A 120 -1.47 12.26 -8.59
C PRO A 120 -2.78 12.43 -9.36
N ALA A 121 -3.34 11.34 -9.88
CA ALA A 121 -4.61 11.36 -10.61
C ALA A 121 -5.49 10.14 -10.30
N VAL A 122 -6.78 10.30 -10.61
CA VAL A 122 -7.79 9.23 -10.57
C VAL A 122 -7.96 8.69 -11.98
N HIS A 123 -7.68 7.41 -12.16
CA HIS A 123 -7.79 6.73 -13.46
C HIS A 123 -8.97 5.76 -13.42
N VAL A 124 -10.07 6.07 -14.10
CA VAL A 124 -11.21 5.15 -14.19
C VAL A 124 -10.88 4.07 -15.21
N MET A 125 -10.83 2.82 -14.74
CA MET A 125 -10.51 1.65 -15.53
C MET A 125 -11.70 0.69 -15.61
N ARG A 126 -11.74 -0.08 -16.68
CA ARG A 126 -12.80 -1.05 -16.94
C ARG A 126 -12.27 -2.47 -16.80
N VAL A 127 -13.03 -3.33 -16.14
CA VAL A 127 -12.73 -4.76 -16.05
C VAL A 127 -12.93 -5.39 -17.43
N LEU A 128 -11.88 -5.97 -18.00
CA LEU A 128 -11.95 -6.81 -19.18
C LEU A 128 -12.25 -8.25 -18.82
N ALA A 129 -11.62 -8.75 -17.76
CA ALA A 129 -11.78 -10.12 -17.29
C ALA A 129 -11.65 -10.22 -15.77
N ASN A 130 -12.38 -11.16 -15.19
CA ASN A 130 -12.27 -11.60 -13.80
C ASN A 130 -12.04 -13.11 -13.80
N THR A 131 -10.80 -13.52 -13.57
CA THR A 131 -10.36 -14.92 -13.69
C THR A 131 -10.16 -15.54 -12.30
N ALA A 132 -10.77 -16.70 -12.09
CA ALA A 132 -10.49 -17.54 -10.93
C ALA A 132 -9.11 -18.22 -11.06
N LEU A 133 -8.10 -17.75 -10.33
CA LEU A 133 -6.80 -18.43 -10.31
C LEU A 133 -6.82 -19.63 -9.35
N THR A 134 -7.46 -19.43 -8.20
CA THR A 134 -7.61 -20.41 -7.12
C THR A 134 -8.98 -20.19 -6.46
N PRO A 135 -9.40 -21.02 -5.48
CA PRO A 135 -10.61 -20.74 -4.71
C PRO A 135 -10.62 -19.35 -4.06
N CYS A 136 -9.46 -18.90 -3.56
CA CYS A 136 -9.36 -17.61 -2.85
C CYS A 136 -8.66 -16.50 -3.64
N MET A 137 -8.21 -16.69 -4.88
CA MET A 137 -7.53 -15.63 -5.66
C MET A 137 -8.26 -15.36 -6.98
N ARG A 138 -8.60 -14.08 -7.19
CA ARG A 138 -9.11 -13.56 -8.46
C ARG A 138 -8.04 -12.72 -9.15
N ARG A 139 -7.89 -12.86 -10.46
CA ARG A 139 -7.18 -11.89 -11.30
C ARG A 139 -8.18 -11.01 -12.03
N LEU A 140 -8.10 -9.71 -11.78
CA LEU A 140 -8.83 -8.69 -12.51
C LEU A 140 -7.91 -8.09 -13.56
N THR A 141 -8.27 -8.23 -14.82
CA THR A 141 -7.61 -7.55 -15.94
C THR A 141 -8.35 -6.25 -16.19
N LEU A 142 -7.69 -5.12 -15.94
CA LEU A 142 -8.25 -3.78 -16.01
C LEU A 142 -7.66 -3.05 -17.21
N GLN A 143 -8.51 -2.41 -18.00
CA GLN A 143 -8.11 -1.56 -19.12
C GLN A 143 -8.34 -0.10 -18.77
N ALA A 144 -7.34 0.74 -18.99
CA ALA A 144 -7.45 2.17 -18.84
C ALA A 144 -8.33 2.78 -19.95
N GLY A 145 -8.97 3.92 -19.63
CA GLY A 145 -9.76 4.68 -20.61
C GLY A 145 -8.89 5.25 -21.72
N ASP A 146 -7.74 5.82 -21.37
CA ASP A 146 -6.65 6.14 -22.28
C ASP A 146 -5.48 5.16 -22.06
N ILE A 147 -4.86 4.70 -23.15
CA ILE A 147 -3.70 3.81 -23.08
C ILE A 147 -2.50 4.48 -22.38
N ASP A 148 -2.39 5.80 -22.53
CA ASP A 148 -1.29 6.57 -21.95
C ASP A 148 -1.41 6.66 -20.41
N ASP A 149 -2.61 6.51 -19.84
CA ASP A 149 -2.84 6.50 -18.39
C ASP A 149 -2.08 5.35 -17.69
N VAL A 150 -1.83 4.25 -18.41
CA VAL A 150 -1.08 3.12 -17.84
C VAL A 150 0.38 3.48 -17.53
N LYS A 151 0.94 4.48 -18.23
CA LYS A 151 2.32 4.96 -17.99
C LYS A 151 2.50 5.54 -16.59
N ALA A 152 1.43 6.08 -16.00
CA ALA A 152 1.41 6.54 -14.61
C ALA A 152 1.80 5.44 -13.60
N PHE A 153 1.59 4.18 -13.99
CA PHE A 153 1.82 2.99 -13.18
C PHE A 153 3.08 2.22 -13.58
N ALA A 154 3.66 2.52 -14.75
CA ALA A 154 4.88 1.91 -15.26
C ALA A 154 6.14 2.43 -14.55
N GLN A 155 6.11 3.64 -14.00
CA GLN A 155 7.26 4.33 -13.41
C GLN A 155 7.70 3.77 -12.04
N GLY A 156 7.52 2.46 -11.82
CA GLY A 156 7.89 1.69 -10.63
C GLY A 156 6.79 1.63 -9.57
N GLY A 157 7.07 0.96 -8.44
CA GLY A 157 6.10 0.79 -7.35
C GLY A 157 5.24 -0.46 -7.53
N LEU A 158 4.98 -1.13 -6.41
CA LEU A 158 4.27 -2.39 -6.36
C LEU A 158 2.75 -2.19 -6.31
N HIS A 159 2.29 -1.15 -5.61
CA HIS A 159 0.91 -1.05 -5.15
C HIS A 159 0.16 0.15 -5.71
N VAL A 160 -1.12 -0.03 -5.97
CA VAL A 160 -2.08 1.04 -6.29
C VAL A 160 -3.18 1.06 -5.24
N ARG A 161 -3.83 2.21 -5.10
CA ARG A 161 -5.11 2.28 -4.40
C ARG A 161 -6.23 2.16 -5.42
N MET A 162 -7.27 1.41 -5.07
CA MET A 162 -8.47 1.24 -5.87
C MET A 162 -9.68 1.74 -5.09
N LEU A 163 -10.55 2.50 -5.77
CA LEU A 163 -11.85 2.93 -5.27
C LEU A 163 -12.92 2.06 -5.94
N MET A 164 -13.60 1.27 -5.12
CA MET A 164 -14.49 0.21 -5.60
C MET A 164 -15.95 0.61 -5.35
N PRO A 165 -16.75 0.75 -6.42
CA PRO A 165 -18.17 1.03 -6.27
C PRO A 165 -18.95 -0.18 -5.77
N GLN A 166 -20.14 0.06 -5.21
CA GLN A 166 -21.05 -1.04 -4.93
C GLN A 166 -21.61 -1.61 -6.24
N GLU A 167 -21.89 -2.91 -6.24
CA GLU A 167 -22.43 -3.59 -7.41
C GLU A 167 -23.82 -3.04 -7.78
N GLY A 168 -24.00 -2.69 -9.05
CA GLY A 168 -25.28 -2.18 -9.57
C GLY A 168 -25.52 -0.68 -9.38
N GLU A 169 -24.62 0.03 -8.69
CA GLU A 169 -24.68 1.48 -8.56
C GLU A 169 -23.85 2.18 -9.64
N VAL A 170 -24.30 3.37 -10.06
CA VAL A 170 -23.50 4.24 -10.94
C VAL A 170 -22.47 4.95 -10.07
N PRO A 171 -21.16 4.73 -10.26
CA PRO A 171 -20.14 5.32 -9.43
C PRO A 171 -20.08 6.84 -9.58
N HIS A 172 -19.94 7.54 -8.45
CA HIS A 172 -19.56 8.94 -8.40
C HIS A 172 -18.06 9.03 -8.14
N TRP A 173 -17.27 9.25 -9.19
CA TRP A 173 -15.81 9.33 -9.07
C TRP A 173 -15.38 10.65 -8.43
N PRO A 174 -14.41 10.64 -7.50
CA PRO A 174 -13.81 11.86 -7.00
C PRO A 174 -12.82 12.42 -8.02
N ASP A 175 -12.58 13.72 -7.95
CA ASP A 175 -11.37 14.31 -8.51
C ASP A 175 -10.23 14.18 -7.49
N MET A 176 -8.99 14.13 -7.98
CA MET A 176 -7.82 14.28 -7.13
C MET A 176 -7.07 15.54 -7.51
N ASP A 177 -6.84 16.39 -6.52
CA ASP A 177 -6.06 17.60 -6.74
C ASP A 177 -4.56 17.28 -6.74
N GLY A 178 -3.74 18.30 -7.01
CA GLY A 178 -2.29 18.16 -6.91
C GLY A 178 -1.80 17.95 -5.47
N ASP A 179 -2.67 18.03 -4.46
CA ASP A 179 -2.36 17.87 -3.03
C ASP A 179 -2.48 16.42 -2.55
N GLY A 180 -3.16 15.57 -3.32
CA GLY A 180 -3.36 14.13 -3.08
C GLY A 180 -4.70 13.81 -2.41
N ARG A 181 -5.55 14.80 -2.14
CA ARG A 181 -6.89 14.59 -1.57
C ARG A 181 -7.89 14.22 -2.65
N LEU A 182 -8.82 13.34 -2.26
CA LEU A 182 -9.99 12.99 -3.06
C LEU A 182 -11.11 13.98 -2.72
N HIS A 183 -11.63 14.66 -3.74
CA HIS A 183 -12.77 15.57 -3.64
C HIS A 183 -13.99 14.90 -4.25
N TRP A 184 -14.96 14.58 -3.41
CA TRP A 184 -16.16 13.85 -3.85
C TRP A 184 -17.21 14.79 -4.44
N PRO A 185 -17.95 14.37 -5.48
CA PRO A 185 -19.10 15.14 -5.96
C PRO A 185 -20.12 15.38 -4.84
N ALA A 186 -20.79 16.54 -4.88
CA ALA A 186 -21.75 16.90 -3.84
C ALA A 186 -22.87 15.85 -3.70
N GLY A 187 -23.02 15.30 -2.48
CA GLY A 187 -24.00 14.26 -2.17
C GLY A 187 -23.55 12.83 -2.50
N ALA A 188 -22.35 12.63 -3.04
CA ALA A 188 -21.77 11.30 -3.21
C ALA A 188 -21.20 10.77 -1.89
N GLU A 189 -21.41 9.49 -1.64
CA GLU A 189 -20.74 8.79 -0.54
C GLU A 189 -19.33 8.32 -0.97
N PRO A 190 -18.31 8.40 -0.10
CA PRO A 190 -16.98 7.88 -0.41
C PRO A 190 -17.00 6.38 -0.72
N LEU A 191 -16.35 6.00 -1.83
CA LEU A 191 -16.21 4.60 -2.21
C LEU A 191 -15.19 3.87 -1.33
N ALA A 192 -15.35 2.55 -1.22
CA ALA A 192 -14.42 1.71 -0.50
C ALA A 192 -13.03 1.77 -1.16
N ARG A 193 -12.03 2.24 -0.41
CA ARG A 193 -10.64 2.35 -0.86
C ARG A 193 -9.80 1.18 -0.33
N ARG A 194 -9.10 0.45 -1.20
CA ARG A 194 -8.14 -0.60 -0.80
C ARG A 194 -6.86 -0.56 -1.61
N THR A 195 -5.78 -1.01 -1.01
CA THR A 195 -4.46 -1.10 -1.66
C THR A 195 -4.28 -2.50 -2.24
N TYR A 196 -3.84 -2.56 -3.50
CA TYR A 196 -3.57 -3.80 -4.22
C TYR A 196 -2.25 -3.73 -4.95
N THR A 197 -1.68 -4.90 -5.26
CA THR A 197 -0.46 -4.98 -6.07
C THR A 197 -0.83 -5.00 -7.56
N ILE A 198 -0.20 -4.14 -8.37
CA ILE A 198 -0.17 -4.34 -9.82
C ILE A 198 0.63 -5.60 -10.08
N ARG A 199 -0.03 -6.67 -10.53
CA ARG A 199 0.58 -7.97 -10.79
C ARG A 199 1.38 -7.96 -12.09
N SER A 200 0.80 -7.40 -13.15
CA SER A 200 1.42 -7.21 -14.46
C SER A 200 0.89 -5.92 -15.07
N LEU A 201 1.66 -5.36 -16.00
CA LEU A 201 1.32 -4.13 -16.71
C LEU A 201 1.74 -4.30 -18.17
N ASN A 202 0.83 -3.99 -19.08
CA ASN A 202 1.05 -3.95 -20.53
C ASN A 202 0.72 -2.55 -21.05
N GLU A 203 1.75 -1.72 -21.26
CA GLU A 203 1.60 -0.36 -21.78
C GLU A 203 1.02 -0.33 -23.20
N GLN A 204 1.30 -1.35 -24.03
CA GLN A 204 0.86 -1.38 -25.42
C GLN A 204 -0.64 -1.68 -25.58
N GLU A 205 -1.25 -2.31 -24.57
CA GLU A 205 -2.67 -2.61 -24.55
C GLU A 205 -3.46 -1.73 -23.57
N GLY A 206 -2.75 -0.91 -22.78
CA GLY A 206 -3.35 -0.11 -21.72
C GLY A 206 -3.96 -0.98 -20.63
N ILE A 207 -3.31 -2.09 -20.28
CA ILE A 207 -3.82 -3.09 -19.35
C ILE A 207 -2.95 -3.22 -18.10
N ILE A 208 -3.60 -3.34 -16.95
CA ILE A 208 -2.97 -3.82 -15.71
C ILE A 208 -3.73 -5.03 -15.17
N ASP A 209 -3.02 -5.98 -14.58
CA ASP A 209 -3.63 -7.07 -13.81
C ASP A 209 -3.51 -6.79 -12.32
N ILE A 210 -4.59 -7.07 -11.59
CA ILE A 210 -4.66 -7.01 -10.14
C ILE A 210 -5.12 -8.36 -9.60
N ASP A 211 -4.32 -8.95 -8.72
CA ASP A 211 -4.69 -10.18 -8.02
C ASP A 211 -5.32 -9.81 -6.65
N VAL A 212 -6.56 -10.24 -6.44
CA VAL A 212 -7.37 -9.95 -5.24
C VAL A 212 -7.59 -11.23 -4.45
N LEU A 213 -7.10 -11.24 -3.20
CA LEU A 213 -7.38 -12.29 -2.23
C LEU A 213 -8.83 -12.16 -1.70
N LEU A 214 -9.63 -13.18 -1.98
CA LEU A 214 -10.98 -13.34 -1.47
C LEU A 214 -10.96 -13.81 -0.01
N HIS A 215 -11.67 -13.09 0.84
CA HIS A 215 -11.87 -13.37 2.27
C HIS A 215 -13.23 -12.84 2.72
N GLY A 216 -13.56 -12.96 4.01
CA GLY A 216 -14.77 -12.34 4.58
C GLY A 216 -16.10 -12.97 4.18
N VAL A 217 -16.11 -14.23 3.73
CA VAL A 217 -17.37 -14.98 3.66
C VAL A 217 -17.74 -15.31 5.11
N GLU A 218 -18.68 -14.58 5.69
CA GLU A 218 -19.41 -15.11 6.83
C GLU A 218 -20.01 -16.44 6.42
N ASP A 219 -19.75 -17.46 7.24
CA ASP A 219 -20.40 -18.75 7.22
C ASP A 219 -21.85 -18.60 6.74
N GLN A 220 -22.19 -19.28 5.64
CA GLN A 220 -23.57 -19.68 5.42
C GLN A 220 -23.97 -20.64 6.55
N GLY A 221 -24.27 -20.14 7.75
CA GLY A 221 -24.65 -20.98 8.87
C GLY A 221 -24.26 -20.53 10.27
N ALA A 222 -24.38 -19.25 10.63
CA ALA A 222 -24.46 -18.89 12.05
C ALA A 222 -25.51 -17.79 12.29
N ILE A 223 -26.65 -18.24 12.79
CA ILE A 223 -27.74 -17.41 13.31
C ILE A 223 -27.18 -16.52 14.42
N GLY A 224 -27.24 -15.21 14.22
CA GLY A 224 -27.07 -14.22 15.27
C GLY A 224 -27.81 -12.95 14.85
N GLN A 225 -29.08 -12.82 15.28
CA GLN A 225 -29.79 -11.55 15.27
C GLN A 225 -29.05 -10.57 16.20
N GLY A 226 -28.03 -9.91 15.66
CA GLY A 226 -27.42 -8.72 16.23
C GLY A 226 -28.08 -7.50 15.60
N THR A 227 -28.54 -6.59 16.44
CA THR A 227 -29.32 -5.39 16.09
C THR A 227 -28.77 -4.61 14.89
N VAL A 228 -29.66 -4.39 13.93
CA VAL A 228 -29.55 -3.38 12.86
C VAL A 228 -29.31 -2.02 13.50
N ASP A 229 -28.04 -1.62 13.55
CA ASP A 229 -27.66 -0.22 13.64
C ASP A 229 -27.75 0.38 12.22
N HIS A 230 -28.13 1.64 12.12
CA HIS A 230 -28.75 2.25 10.94
C HIS A 230 -28.11 1.93 9.56
N GLY A 231 -28.77 1.04 8.79
CA GLY A 231 -28.85 1.11 7.33
C GLY A 231 -27.61 0.81 6.47
N VAL A 232 -26.40 0.73 7.03
CA VAL A 232 -25.19 0.43 6.25
C VAL A 232 -24.88 -1.07 6.35
N LYS A 233 -25.06 -1.82 5.25
CA LYS A 233 -24.47 -3.16 5.13
C LYS A 233 -22.95 -3.01 5.27
N ARG A 234 -22.40 -3.34 6.43
CA ARG A 234 -20.96 -3.32 6.65
C ARG A 234 -20.38 -4.52 5.91
N HIS A 235 -19.96 -4.30 4.66
CA HIS A 235 -19.17 -5.27 3.90
C HIS A 235 -17.94 -5.63 4.72
N VAL A 236 -17.86 -6.87 5.20
CA VAL A 236 -16.76 -7.36 6.05
C VAL A 236 -15.43 -7.28 5.28
N ALA A 237 -15.47 -7.39 3.95
CA ALA A 237 -14.31 -7.31 3.08
C ALA A 237 -14.67 -6.66 1.72
N PRO A 238 -14.83 -5.33 1.64
CA PRO A 238 -15.43 -4.68 0.46
C PRO A 238 -14.66 -4.94 -0.83
N GLY A 239 -13.34 -5.09 -0.77
CA GLY A 239 -12.55 -5.44 -1.96
C GLY A 239 -12.69 -6.89 -2.41
N SER A 240 -12.88 -7.82 -1.46
CA SER A 240 -13.22 -9.22 -1.76
C SER A 240 -14.63 -9.30 -2.34
N ASP A 241 -15.59 -8.60 -1.74
CA ASP A 241 -16.99 -8.57 -2.20
C ASP A 241 -17.08 -7.99 -3.61
N TRP A 242 -16.42 -6.84 -3.86
CA TRP A 242 -16.38 -6.25 -5.18
C TRP A 242 -15.73 -7.18 -6.21
N ALA A 243 -14.57 -7.79 -5.89
CA ALA A 243 -13.91 -8.72 -6.79
C ALA A 243 -14.70 -10.02 -7.05
N ARG A 244 -15.64 -10.41 -6.18
CA ARG A 244 -16.56 -11.53 -6.46
C ARG A 244 -17.62 -11.15 -7.49
N GLY A 245 -18.17 -9.94 -7.40
CA GLY A 245 -19.26 -9.46 -8.26
C GLY A 245 -18.79 -8.81 -9.56
N ALA A 246 -17.57 -8.30 -9.61
CA ALA A 246 -17.03 -7.62 -10.78
C ALA A 246 -17.06 -8.50 -12.03
N CYS A 247 -17.65 -7.98 -13.11
CA CYS A 247 -17.76 -8.67 -14.39
C CYS A 247 -17.17 -7.81 -15.51
N ALA A 248 -17.05 -8.39 -16.71
CA ALA A 248 -16.57 -7.65 -17.86
C ALA A 248 -17.46 -6.41 -18.08
N GLY A 249 -16.83 -5.26 -18.01
CA GLY A 249 -17.45 -3.97 -18.15
C GLY A 249 -17.70 -3.19 -16.87
N SER A 250 -17.56 -3.81 -15.69
CA SER A 250 -17.53 -3.10 -14.40
C SER A 250 -16.41 -2.06 -14.38
N GLU A 251 -16.63 -0.96 -13.67
CA GLU A 251 -15.65 0.13 -13.55
C GLU A 251 -15.02 0.17 -12.15
N VAL A 252 -13.78 0.64 -12.09
CA VAL A 252 -13.03 0.86 -10.85
C VAL A 252 -12.07 2.03 -11.05
N ALA A 253 -11.94 2.91 -10.06
CA ALA A 253 -10.93 3.96 -10.12
C ALA A 253 -9.62 3.48 -9.49
N VAL A 254 -8.50 3.73 -10.17
CA VAL A 254 -7.14 3.38 -9.74
C VAL A 254 -6.35 4.68 -9.55
N LEU A 255 -5.73 4.85 -8.38
CA LEU A 255 -5.03 6.08 -8.03
C LEU A 255 -3.55 5.98 -8.36
N SER A 256 -3.00 6.99 -9.04
CA SER A 256 -1.58 7.18 -9.28
C SER A 256 -0.98 8.24 -8.33
N PRO A 257 0.34 8.23 -8.06
CA PRO A 257 1.32 7.21 -8.47
C PRO A 257 1.21 5.92 -7.65
N ALA A 258 1.69 4.81 -8.23
CA ALA A 258 1.85 3.55 -7.51
C ALA A 258 2.91 3.67 -6.40
N GLY A 259 2.59 3.15 -5.22
CA GLY A 259 3.45 3.11 -4.03
C GLY A 259 4.21 1.79 -3.88
N GLY A 260 5.03 1.71 -2.82
CA GLY A 260 5.94 0.57 -2.59
C GLY A 260 7.19 0.63 -3.48
N ARG A 261 8.12 -0.28 -3.22
CA ARG A 261 9.37 -0.39 -4.00
C ARG A 261 9.75 -1.85 -4.20
N LEU A 262 10.44 -2.11 -5.30
CA LEU A 262 11.12 -3.38 -5.51
C LEU A 262 12.38 -3.42 -4.65
N PRO A 263 12.70 -4.53 -3.97
CA PRO A 263 13.99 -4.71 -3.32
C PRO A 263 15.09 -4.85 -4.39
N THR A 264 16.29 -4.35 -4.09
CA THR A 264 17.36 -4.18 -5.09
C THR A 264 18.67 -4.88 -4.74
N ALA A 265 18.73 -5.56 -3.60
CA ALA A 265 19.92 -6.30 -3.21
C ALA A 265 20.20 -7.49 -4.16
N ARG A 266 21.47 -7.93 -4.20
CA ARG A 266 21.88 -9.09 -4.99
C ARG A 266 21.20 -10.38 -4.50
N ARG A 267 21.02 -10.52 -3.19
CA ARG A 267 20.30 -11.63 -2.57
C ARG A 267 19.04 -11.12 -1.89
N LEU A 268 17.91 -11.68 -2.29
CA LEU A 268 16.59 -11.37 -1.75
C LEU A 268 16.11 -12.52 -0.87
N VAL A 269 15.62 -12.21 0.32
CA VAL A 269 14.87 -13.15 1.15
C VAL A 269 13.45 -12.62 1.23
N ILE A 270 12.51 -13.36 0.66
CA ILE A 270 11.13 -12.90 0.45
C ILE A 270 10.19 -13.78 1.27
N VAL A 271 9.37 -13.16 2.13
CA VAL A 271 8.27 -13.82 2.85
C VAL A 271 6.96 -13.15 2.47
N ALA A 272 5.99 -13.92 1.98
CA ALA A 272 4.69 -13.40 1.60
C ALA A 272 3.58 -14.27 2.17
N ASP A 273 2.61 -13.69 2.86
CA ASP A 273 1.33 -14.37 3.06
C ASP A 273 0.47 -14.33 1.78
N ALA A 274 -0.74 -14.88 1.85
CA ALA A 274 -1.65 -14.99 0.73
C ALA A 274 -1.96 -13.65 0.03
N CYS A 275 -2.00 -12.52 0.76
CA CYS A 275 -2.28 -11.20 0.15
C CYS A 275 -1.03 -10.58 -0.50
N ALA A 276 0.16 -11.01 -0.06
CA ALA A 276 1.44 -10.55 -0.58
C ALA A 276 2.00 -11.44 -1.71
N VAL A 277 1.42 -12.61 -1.98
CA VAL A 277 1.82 -13.50 -3.10
C VAL A 277 1.94 -12.75 -4.45
N PRO A 278 0.99 -11.86 -4.84
CA PRO A 278 1.13 -11.11 -6.09
C PRO A 278 2.36 -10.20 -6.13
N ALA A 279 2.70 -9.57 -5.01
CA ALA A 279 3.89 -8.72 -4.90
C ALA A 279 5.17 -9.54 -4.96
N ALA A 280 5.23 -10.68 -4.26
CA ALA A 280 6.36 -11.61 -4.34
C ALA A 280 6.58 -12.10 -5.79
N ALA A 281 5.50 -12.46 -6.49
CA ALA A 281 5.57 -12.87 -7.90
C ALA A 281 6.21 -11.78 -8.77
N ARG A 282 5.72 -10.55 -8.65
CA ARG A 282 6.23 -9.42 -9.42
C ARG A 282 7.68 -9.11 -9.06
N ILE A 283 8.08 -9.21 -7.80
CA ILE A 283 9.48 -9.03 -7.40
C ILE A 283 10.36 -10.06 -8.09
N ILE A 284 9.98 -11.34 -8.05
CA ILE A 284 10.77 -12.45 -8.62
C ILE A 284 10.90 -12.34 -10.15
N GLU A 285 9.83 -11.92 -10.82
CA GLU A 285 9.81 -11.72 -12.28
C GLU A 285 10.56 -10.46 -12.71
N SER A 286 10.68 -9.46 -11.83
CA SER A 286 11.40 -8.20 -12.09
C SER A 286 12.88 -8.28 -11.69
N MET A 287 13.39 -9.45 -11.33
CA MET A 287 14.78 -9.62 -10.90
C MET A 287 15.75 -9.42 -12.06
N ASP A 288 16.80 -8.64 -11.81
CA ASP A 288 17.93 -8.47 -12.71
C ASP A 288 18.77 -9.75 -12.83
N ALA A 289 19.48 -9.86 -13.96
CA ALA A 289 20.43 -10.93 -14.17
C ALA A 289 21.48 -10.99 -13.04
N GLY A 290 21.60 -12.15 -12.39
CA GLY A 290 22.55 -12.36 -11.30
C GLY A 290 22.01 -12.07 -9.89
N GLN A 291 20.77 -11.58 -9.77
CA GLN A 291 20.06 -11.62 -8.47
C GLN A 291 19.66 -13.06 -8.12
N GLN A 292 19.60 -13.34 -6.83
CA GLN A 292 19.14 -14.61 -6.26
C GLN A 292 18.03 -14.33 -5.26
N ALA A 293 17.05 -15.22 -5.17
CA ALA A 293 15.94 -15.09 -4.23
C ALA A 293 15.64 -16.43 -3.55
N SER A 294 15.57 -16.40 -2.22
CA SER A 294 14.89 -17.40 -1.40
C SER A 294 13.49 -16.88 -1.10
N VAL A 295 12.45 -17.67 -1.38
CA VAL A 295 11.07 -17.20 -1.29
C VAL A 295 10.23 -18.19 -0.50
N LEU A 296 9.53 -17.69 0.52
CA LEU A 296 8.52 -18.41 1.28
C LEU A 296 7.16 -17.76 1.05
N CYS A 297 6.22 -18.52 0.49
CA CYS A 297 4.81 -18.12 0.41
C CYS A 297 3.97 -18.91 1.40
N TRP A 298 3.15 -18.22 2.18
CA TRP A 298 2.21 -18.81 3.11
C TRP A 298 0.78 -18.60 2.63
N VAL A 299 0.10 -19.69 2.28
CA VAL A 299 -1.27 -19.72 1.77
C VAL A 299 -2.15 -20.68 2.59
N ALA A 300 -3.46 -20.55 2.43
CA ALA A 300 -4.42 -21.31 3.25
C ALA A 300 -4.46 -22.81 2.91
N SER A 301 -4.15 -23.20 1.67
CA SER A 301 -4.20 -24.59 1.22
C SER A 301 -3.24 -24.87 0.06
N GLY A 302 -3.05 -26.15 -0.28
CA GLY A 302 -2.22 -26.54 -1.42
C GLY A 302 -2.76 -26.12 -2.79
N GLU A 303 -4.07 -25.83 -2.91
CA GLU A 303 -4.69 -25.33 -4.14
C GLU A 303 -4.29 -23.88 -4.42
N GLU A 304 -4.11 -23.09 -3.35
CA GLU A 304 -3.77 -21.66 -3.45
C GLU A 304 -2.38 -21.40 -4.06
N ARG A 305 -1.53 -22.43 -4.16
CA ARG A 305 -0.25 -22.35 -4.87
C ARG A 305 -0.40 -22.02 -6.35
N HIS A 306 -1.55 -22.35 -6.95
CA HIS A 306 -1.84 -22.07 -8.35
C HIS A 306 -2.16 -20.60 -8.64
N ALA A 307 -2.17 -19.73 -7.61
CA ALA A 307 -2.14 -18.28 -7.81
C ALA A 307 -0.87 -17.83 -8.53
N LEU A 308 0.19 -18.64 -8.47
CA LEU A 308 1.41 -18.46 -9.24
C LEU A 308 1.45 -19.39 -10.47
N PRO A 309 2.02 -18.94 -11.60
CA PRO A 309 2.36 -19.83 -12.72
C PRO A 309 3.28 -20.98 -12.26
N ALA A 310 3.17 -22.15 -12.89
CA ALA A 310 3.92 -23.35 -12.53
C ALA A 310 5.45 -23.13 -12.44
N ALA A 311 6.00 -22.29 -13.34
CA ALA A 311 7.43 -21.95 -13.35
C ALA A 311 7.90 -21.19 -12.10
N LEU A 312 7.02 -20.43 -11.45
CA LEU A 312 7.32 -19.76 -10.18
C LEU A 312 7.05 -20.68 -8.98
N GLN A 313 6.06 -21.57 -9.06
CA GLN A 313 5.72 -22.46 -7.94
C GLN A 313 6.90 -23.31 -7.47
N SER A 314 7.74 -23.79 -8.40
CA SER A 314 8.93 -24.59 -8.09
C SER A 314 10.10 -23.79 -7.51
N ARG A 315 10.03 -22.45 -7.51
CA ARG A 315 11.05 -21.54 -6.98
C ARG A 315 10.70 -21.03 -5.58
N VAL A 316 9.60 -21.51 -5.01
CA VAL A 316 9.00 -20.99 -3.78
C VAL A 316 8.82 -22.14 -2.80
N ASP A 317 9.24 -21.91 -1.57
CA ASP A 317 8.88 -22.74 -0.43
C ASP A 317 7.48 -22.38 0.05
N TRP A 318 6.73 -23.37 0.55
CA TRP A 318 5.32 -23.19 0.84
C TRP A 318 4.95 -23.58 2.27
N ILE A 319 4.16 -22.72 2.91
CA ILE A 319 3.32 -23.08 4.05
C ILE A 319 1.87 -23.08 3.55
N CYS A 320 1.18 -24.22 3.65
CA CYS A 320 -0.18 -24.42 3.14
C CYS A 320 -1.14 -24.82 4.26
N ALA A 321 -1.24 -24.00 5.31
CA ALA A 321 -1.99 -24.31 6.52
C ALA A 321 -2.35 -23.04 7.30
N GLY A 322 -3.25 -23.18 8.27
CA GLY A 322 -3.63 -22.09 9.18
C GLY A 322 -4.31 -20.92 8.47
N VAL A 323 -4.32 -19.78 9.15
CA VAL A 323 -4.73 -18.48 8.62
C VAL A 323 -3.44 -17.74 8.22
N PRO A 324 -3.13 -17.65 6.91
CA PRO A 324 -1.94 -16.96 6.40
C PRO A 324 -1.70 -15.64 7.08
N GLY A 325 -0.49 -15.38 7.59
CA GLY A 325 -0.15 -14.11 8.24
C GLY A 325 -0.62 -13.93 9.69
N ALA A 326 -1.45 -14.84 10.23
CA ALA A 326 -2.06 -14.69 11.56
C ALA A 326 -1.90 -15.89 12.50
N SER A 327 -1.82 -17.13 12.01
CA SER A 327 -1.68 -18.31 12.89
C SER A 327 -0.29 -18.42 13.53
N GLU A 328 -0.24 -18.46 14.87
CA GLU A 328 1.01 -18.52 15.65
C GLU A 328 1.91 -19.72 15.29
N GLN A 329 1.32 -20.90 15.08
CA GLN A 329 2.05 -22.12 14.74
C GLN A 329 2.81 -21.97 13.41
N GLU A 330 2.18 -21.37 12.41
CA GLU A 330 2.80 -21.13 11.11
C GLU A 330 3.75 -19.93 11.13
N ILE A 331 3.49 -18.90 11.96
CA ILE A 331 4.47 -17.83 12.20
C ILE A 331 5.78 -18.43 12.74
N ALA A 332 5.72 -19.39 13.66
CA ALA A 332 6.93 -20.07 14.13
C ALA A 332 7.69 -20.80 13.00
N LYS A 333 6.98 -21.37 12.02
CA LYS A 333 7.60 -21.98 10.82
C LYS A 333 8.25 -20.93 9.91
N VAL A 334 7.62 -19.76 9.75
CA VAL A 334 8.22 -18.63 9.02
C VAL A 334 9.53 -18.20 9.66
N LEU A 335 9.55 -18.04 10.99
CA LEU A 335 10.78 -17.66 11.71
C LEU A 335 11.86 -18.74 11.61
N GLN A 336 11.49 -20.02 11.73
CA GLN A 336 12.42 -21.13 11.54
C GLN A 336 13.02 -21.13 10.12
N TRP A 337 12.22 -20.84 9.10
CA TRP A 337 12.70 -20.73 7.74
C TRP A 337 13.65 -19.54 7.56
N LEU A 338 13.37 -18.40 8.19
CA LEU A 338 14.25 -17.21 8.19
C LEU A 338 15.59 -17.48 8.87
N ASP A 339 15.60 -18.22 9.98
CA ASP A 339 16.83 -18.63 10.69
C ASP A 339 17.76 -19.49 9.82
N ALA A 340 17.20 -20.22 8.85
CA ALA A 340 17.95 -21.09 7.94
C ALA A 340 18.54 -20.35 6.72
N GLN A 341 18.20 -19.07 6.50
CA GLN A 341 18.69 -18.31 5.36
C GLN A 341 20.11 -17.77 5.58
N ASP A 342 20.82 -17.53 4.48
CA ASP A 342 22.15 -16.93 4.52
C ASP A 342 22.07 -15.39 4.62
N TRP A 343 22.41 -14.88 5.79
CA TRP A 343 22.46 -13.44 6.11
C TRP A 343 23.88 -12.86 6.09
N SER A 344 24.88 -13.60 5.58
CA SER A 344 26.23 -13.08 5.39
C SER A 344 26.24 -11.86 4.46
N GLU A 345 27.32 -11.07 4.46
CA GLU A 345 27.46 -9.89 3.59
C GLU A 345 26.22 -8.96 3.59
N PRO A 346 25.86 -8.34 4.73
CA PRO A 346 24.57 -7.68 4.91
C PRO A 346 24.25 -6.57 3.89
N GLY A 347 25.26 -5.91 3.30
CA GLY A 347 25.06 -4.93 2.22
C GLY A 347 24.51 -5.52 0.92
N ASN A 348 24.69 -6.83 0.72
CA ASN A 348 24.26 -7.58 -0.46
C ASN A 348 22.94 -8.35 -0.26
N VAL A 349 22.34 -8.29 0.94
CA VAL A 349 21.11 -9.00 1.30
C VAL A 349 20.00 -8.00 1.64
N GLU A 350 18.79 -8.31 1.20
CA GLU A 350 17.59 -7.58 1.60
C GLU A 350 16.46 -8.54 1.96
N LEU A 351 15.90 -8.36 3.15
CA LEU A 351 14.67 -9.03 3.58
C LEU A 351 13.47 -8.20 3.12
N TRP A 352 12.61 -8.82 2.33
CA TRP A 352 11.28 -8.31 1.99
C TRP A 352 10.25 -9.24 2.62
N ALA A 353 9.37 -8.71 3.46
CA ALA A 353 8.30 -9.48 4.05
C ALA A 353 6.99 -8.68 4.06
N ALA A 354 5.89 -9.29 3.64
CA ALA A 354 4.59 -8.66 3.72
C ALA A 354 3.46 -9.65 4.02
N GLY A 355 2.45 -9.16 4.74
CA GLY A 355 1.27 -9.93 5.07
C GLY A 355 0.54 -9.40 6.30
N GLY A 356 -0.10 -10.29 7.06
CA GLY A 356 -0.80 -9.94 8.29
C GLY A 356 0.09 -9.31 9.35
N HIS A 357 -0.47 -8.39 10.12
CA HIS A 357 0.22 -7.64 11.18
C HIS A 357 0.97 -8.56 12.16
N ALA A 358 0.36 -9.67 12.58
CA ALA A 358 0.97 -10.60 13.53
C ALA A 358 2.27 -11.21 13.00
N MET A 359 2.28 -11.67 11.74
CA MET A 359 3.49 -12.17 11.09
C MET A 359 4.54 -11.06 10.93
N ALA A 360 4.15 -9.87 10.45
CA ALA A 360 5.06 -8.76 10.26
C ALA A 360 5.73 -8.37 11.59
N ALA A 361 4.96 -8.22 12.67
CA ALA A 361 5.47 -7.91 14.00
C ALA A 361 6.45 -8.97 14.52
N ALA A 362 6.13 -10.26 14.33
CA ALA A 362 7.01 -11.36 14.73
C ALA A 362 8.34 -11.36 13.95
N ILE A 363 8.30 -11.15 12.63
CA ILE A 363 9.51 -11.06 11.79
C ILE A 363 10.37 -9.87 12.22
N ARG A 364 9.76 -8.71 12.47
CA ARG A 364 10.52 -7.54 12.91
C ARG A 364 11.15 -7.76 14.29
N GLN A 365 10.42 -8.35 15.24
CA GLN A 365 10.95 -8.72 16.56
C GLN A 365 12.12 -9.70 16.44
N TRP A 366 11.99 -10.74 15.63
CA TRP A 366 13.05 -11.68 15.32
C TRP A 366 14.29 -10.96 14.75
N ALA A 367 14.10 -10.09 13.75
CA ALA A 367 15.18 -9.37 13.09
C ALA A 367 15.90 -8.35 14.01
N ARG A 368 15.25 -7.87 15.08
CA ARG A 368 15.90 -7.04 16.11
C ARG A 368 16.82 -7.85 17.01
N ASN A 369 16.46 -9.10 17.30
CA ASN A 369 17.17 -9.95 18.25
C ASN A 369 18.30 -10.75 17.58
N ALA A 370 18.22 -10.96 16.26
CA ALA A 370 19.22 -11.70 15.50
C ALA A 370 20.44 -10.84 15.15
N ALA A 371 21.62 -11.19 15.68
CA ALA A 371 22.87 -10.49 15.39
C ALA A 371 23.24 -10.53 13.88
N SER A 372 22.86 -11.60 13.18
CA SER A 372 23.03 -11.76 11.73
C SER A 372 22.25 -10.72 10.90
N MET A 373 21.21 -10.13 11.48
CA MET A 373 20.37 -9.13 10.80
C MET A 373 20.90 -7.70 10.97
N GLN A 374 22.01 -7.50 11.67
CA GLN A 374 22.64 -6.19 11.81
C GLN A 374 23.20 -5.73 10.46
N GLY A 375 22.75 -4.55 10.00
CA GLY A 375 23.15 -3.98 8.72
C GLY A 375 22.41 -4.54 7.49
N VAL A 376 21.57 -5.57 7.67
CA VAL A 376 20.72 -6.10 6.58
C VAL A 376 19.61 -5.10 6.28
N ARG A 377 19.41 -4.79 4.99
CA ARG A 377 18.26 -3.97 4.55
C ARG A 377 16.96 -4.76 4.73
N LYS A 378 15.93 -4.10 5.26
CA LYS A 378 14.66 -4.73 5.62
C LYS A 378 13.50 -3.90 5.12
N LEU A 379 12.55 -4.55 4.45
CA LEU A 379 11.22 -4.03 4.17
C LEU A 379 10.20 -5.02 4.70
N VAL A 380 9.68 -4.77 5.90
CA VAL A 380 8.67 -5.63 6.53
C VAL A 380 7.39 -4.82 6.70
N SER A 381 6.35 -5.15 5.93
CA SER A 381 5.11 -4.37 5.82
C SER A 381 3.89 -5.16 6.28
N SER A 382 3.03 -4.52 7.04
CA SER A 382 1.70 -5.06 7.36
C SER A 382 0.71 -4.65 6.27
N TYR A 383 0.10 -5.61 5.57
CA TYR A 383 -0.91 -5.35 4.53
C TYR A 383 -2.33 -5.39 5.08
N TRP A 384 -2.55 -6.13 6.17
CA TRP A 384 -3.85 -6.25 6.82
C TRP A 384 -3.67 -6.63 8.29
N ARG A 385 -4.74 -6.57 9.08
CA ARG A 385 -4.74 -6.84 10.51
C ARG A 385 -5.88 -7.74 10.91
#